data_AF-A0A7Y9RIE5-F1
#
_entry.id   AF-A0A7Y9RIE5-F1
#
_cell.length_a   1.000
_cell.length_b   1.000
_cell.length_c   1.000
_cell.angle_alpha   90.00
_cell.angle_beta   90.00
_cell.angle_gamma   90.00
#
_symmetry.space_group_name_H-M   'P 1'
#
loop_
_entity.id
_entity.type
_entity.pdbx_description
1 polymer ?
#
loop_
_entity_poly.entity_id
_entity_poly.type
_entity_poly.pdbx_seq_one_letter_code
_entity_poly.pdbx_strand_id
1 'polypeptide(L)'
;MISSTAKLLLTPLTVALITGADSAQSKRFYDLVGRSIGTSSTYSQGMTTFYDASGKVIGRESTTGNTTTVYDARGRSIGRTTGR
;
A
#
# COMPACT_ATOMS: atom_id res chain seq x y z
N MET A 1 -9.77 -22.08 -11.93
CA MET A 1 -8.39 -22.35 -12.42
C MET A 1 -8.15 -21.30 -13.49
N ILE A 2 -7.45 -20.19 -13.29
CA ILE A 2 -6.07 -20.00 -12.85
C ILE A 2 -5.87 -18.54 -12.40
N SER A 3 -4.97 -18.36 -11.46
CA SER A 3 -4.62 -17.18 -10.67
C SER A 3 -4.45 -15.87 -11.44
N SER A 4 -5.09 -14.80 -10.98
CA SER A 4 -4.69 -13.43 -11.30
C SER A 4 -3.79 -12.88 -10.19
N THR A 5 -2.65 -13.56 -9.98
CA THR A 5 -1.55 -13.05 -9.18
C THR A 5 -0.80 -12.04 -10.03
N ALA A 6 -1.21 -10.77 -9.94
CA ALA A 6 -0.38 -9.64 -10.35
C ALA A 6 0.86 -9.64 -9.45
N LYS A 7 1.88 -10.37 -9.89
CA LYS A 7 3.21 -10.42 -9.30
C LYS A 7 3.91 -9.11 -9.64
N LEU A 8 3.48 -8.00 -9.01
CA LEU A 8 4.30 -6.80 -8.95
C LEU A 8 5.51 -7.17 -8.08
N LEU A 9 6.71 -7.15 -8.67
CA LEU A 9 7.98 -7.27 -7.97
C LEU A 9 8.14 -6.05 -7.04
N LEU A 10 7.44 -6.07 -5.92
CA LEU A 10 7.84 -5.40 -4.69
C LEU A 10 8.02 -6.55 -3.72
N THR A 11 9.28 -6.87 -3.42
CA THR A 11 9.71 -7.93 -2.49
C THR A 11 8.67 -8.18 -1.40
N PRO A 12 8.12 -9.40 -1.26
CA PRO A 12 7.05 -9.64 -0.33
C PRO A 12 7.66 -9.65 1.08
N LEU A 13 7.67 -8.52 1.76
CA LEU A 13 7.69 -8.53 3.22
C LEU A 13 6.23 -8.51 3.66
N THR A 14 5.60 -9.68 3.50
CA THR A 14 4.20 -9.93 3.79
C THR A 14 4.00 -10.03 5.30
N VAL A 15 3.56 -8.95 5.94
CA VAL A 15 2.84 -9.03 7.22
C VAL A 15 1.78 -7.93 7.24
N ALA A 16 0.51 -8.31 7.07
CA ALA A 16 -0.63 -7.42 7.20
C ALA A 16 -1.45 -7.85 8.42
N LEU A 17 -1.23 -7.20 9.57
CA LEU A 17 -2.20 -7.22 10.69
C LEU A 17 -3.15 -6.03 10.51
N ILE A 18 -4.45 -6.31 10.39
CA ILE A 18 -5.50 -5.30 10.23
C ILE A 18 -6.00 -4.94 11.63
N THR A 19 -5.62 -3.77 12.14
CA THR A 19 -6.27 -3.14 13.31
C THR A 19 -6.97 -1.88 12.82
N GLY A 20 -8.31 -1.86 12.89
CA GLY A 20 -9.11 -0.76 12.35
C GLY A 20 -9.04 0.52 13.21
N ALA A 21 -9.23 1.66 12.55
CA ALA A 21 -9.88 2.85 13.11
C ALA A 21 -10.30 3.78 11.95
N ASP A 22 -11.55 4.24 12.05
CA ASP A 22 -12.24 5.16 11.15
C ASP A 22 -11.63 6.57 11.20
N SER A 23 -11.65 7.29 10.07
CA SER A 23 -10.94 8.55 9.79
C SER A 23 -9.40 8.44 9.66
N ALA A 24 -8.95 8.36 8.41
CA ALA A 24 -7.60 7.97 7.98
C ALA A 24 -7.19 6.57 8.45
N GLN A 25 -7.49 5.55 7.64
CA GLN A 25 -7.13 4.15 7.93
C GLN A 25 -5.60 4.02 7.89
N SER A 26 -4.96 4.15 9.05
CA SER A 26 -3.52 3.98 9.23
C SER A 26 -3.22 2.53 9.60
N LYS A 27 -2.43 1.86 8.77
CA LYS A 27 -1.98 0.48 9.00
C LYS A 27 -0.49 0.47 9.30
N ARG A 28 -0.06 -0.48 10.12
CA ARG A 28 1.35 -0.70 10.45
C ARG A 28 1.78 -2.08 9.98
N PHE A 29 2.93 -2.13 9.34
CA PHE A 29 3.54 -3.36 8.84
C PHE A 29 4.61 -3.79 9.82
N TYR A 30 4.68 -5.09 10.10
CA TYR A 30 5.65 -5.66 11.03
C TYR A 30 6.53 -6.70 10.31
N ASP A 31 7.69 -7.04 10.87
CA ASP A 31 8.46 -8.19 10.42
C ASP A 31 8.02 -9.48 11.15
N LEU A 32 8.64 -10.61 10.80
CA LEU A 32 8.37 -11.92 11.40
C LEU A 32 8.69 -11.97 12.91
N VAL A 33 9.43 -11.00 13.43
CA VAL A 33 9.84 -10.88 14.84
C VAL A 33 8.98 -9.83 15.57
N GLY A 34 7.98 -9.23 14.90
CA GLY A 34 7.05 -8.25 15.47
C GLY A 34 7.55 -6.80 15.49
N ARG A 35 8.63 -6.47 14.76
CA ARG A 35 9.13 -5.08 14.68
C ARG A 35 8.45 -4.30 13.56
N SER A 36 8.04 -3.06 13.83
CA SER A 36 7.43 -2.19 12.82
C SER A 36 8.44 -1.85 11.71
N ILE A 37 8.11 -2.19 10.47
CA ILE A 37 8.94 -1.95 9.28
C ILE A 37 8.38 -0.84 8.38
N GLY A 38 7.16 -0.35 8.67
CA GLY A 38 6.56 0.75 7.93
C GLY A 38 5.10 0.96 8.29
N THR A 39 4.49 1.95 7.64
CA THR A 39 3.07 2.26 7.79
C THR A 39 2.43 2.59 6.45
N SER A 40 1.12 2.48 6.38
CA SER A 40 0.33 3.06 5.29
C SER A 40 -0.78 3.93 5.86
N SER A 41 -1.13 5.02 5.19
CA SER A 41 -2.26 5.86 5.60
C SER A 41 -3.18 6.10 4.43
N THR A 42 -4.43 5.64 4.53
CA THR A 42 -5.46 5.82 3.51
C THR A 42 -6.37 6.98 3.89
N TYR A 43 -6.46 7.98 3.03
CA TYR A 43 -7.31 9.16 3.18
C TYR A 43 -8.69 8.91 2.57
N SER A 44 -9.71 9.65 2.99
CA SER A 44 -11.11 9.48 2.52
C SER A 44 -11.29 9.63 1.00
N GLN A 45 -10.31 10.18 0.28
CA GLN A 45 -10.32 10.33 -1.17
C GLN A 45 -9.79 9.09 -1.93
N GLY A 46 -9.57 7.95 -1.25
CA GLY A 46 -9.07 6.73 -1.88
C GLY A 46 -7.58 6.76 -2.23
N MET A 47 -6.85 7.71 -1.64
CA MET A 47 -5.40 7.81 -1.74
C MET A 47 -4.77 7.11 -0.53
N THR A 48 -3.82 6.20 -0.75
CA THR A 48 -2.99 5.65 0.32
C THR A 48 -1.54 6.06 0.11
N THR A 49 -0.87 6.49 1.18
CA THR A 49 0.57 6.74 1.20
C THR A 49 1.26 5.66 2.02
N PHE A 50 2.37 5.13 1.50
CA PHE A 50 3.21 4.15 2.20
C PHE A 50 4.48 4.82 2.72
N TYR A 51 4.86 4.49 3.94
CA TYR A 51 6.02 5.01 4.64
C TYR A 51 6.92 3.86 5.12
N ASP A 52 8.24 4.07 5.10
CA ASP A 52 9.18 3.15 5.75
C ASP A 52 9.18 3.33 7.28
N ALA A 53 9.94 2.50 7.99
CA ALA A 53 10.10 2.59 9.45
C ALA A 53 10.60 3.97 9.94
N SER A 54 11.35 4.70 9.11
CA SER A 54 11.84 6.05 9.39
C SER A 54 10.81 7.15 9.08
N GLY A 55 9.63 6.81 8.57
CA GLY A 55 8.56 7.75 8.24
C GLY A 55 8.72 8.46 6.88
N LYS A 56 9.63 8.01 6.01
CA LYS A 56 9.79 8.52 4.65
C LYS A 56 8.81 7.85 3.70
N VAL A 57 8.20 8.64 2.83
CA VAL A 57 7.33 8.13 1.77
C VAL A 57 8.12 7.24 0.81
N ILE A 58 7.66 6.01 0.65
CA ILE A 58 8.24 5.04 -0.29
C ILE A 58 7.35 4.79 -1.52
N GLY A 59 6.07 5.15 -1.44
CA GLY A 59 5.14 5.05 -2.56
C GLY A 59 3.76 5.55 -2.21
N ARG A 60 2.90 5.63 -3.24
CA ARG A 60 1.50 6.02 -3.10
C ARG A 60 0.63 5.19 -4.02
N GLU A 61 -0.62 4.98 -3.63
CA GLU A 61 -1.66 4.41 -4.49
C GLU A 61 -2.87 5.34 -4.48
N SER A 62 -3.53 5.47 -5.62
CA SER A 62 -4.78 6.22 -5.76
C SER A 62 -5.81 5.33 -6.44
N THR A 63 -6.96 5.13 -5.79
CA THR A 63 -8.07 4.38 -6.36
C THR A 63 -9.18 5.33 -6.74
N THR A 64 -9.57 5.32 -8.02
CA THR A 64 -10.68 6.09 -8.57
C THR A 64 -11.59 5.16 -9.36
N GLY A 65 -12.83 4.98 -8.88
CA GLY A 65 -13.73 3.95 -9.38
C GLY A 65 -13.06 2.57 -9.26
N ASN A 66 -13.01 1.84 -10.37
CA ASN A 66 -12.35 0.52 -10.41
C ASN A 66 -10.86 0.60 -10.75
N THR A 67 -10.29 1.78 -10.97
CA THR A 67 -8.89 1.91 -11.37
C THR A 67 -8.01 2.32 -10.20
N THR A 68 -6.96 1.56 -9.94
CA THR A 68 -5.92 1.89 -8.96
C THR A 68 -4.63 2.21 -9.70
N THR A 69 -4.04 3.37 -9.43
CA THR A 69 -2.75 3.81 -9.96
C THR A 69 -1.71 3.82 -8.85
N VAL A 70 -0.53 3.27 -9.11
CA VAL A 70 0.60 3.20 -8.17
C VAL A 70 1.68 4.17 -8.59
N TYR A 71 2.21 4.91 -7.62
CA TYR A 71 3.24 5.91 -7.79
C TYR A 71 4.47 5.59 -6.92
N ASP A 72 5.66 5.87 -7.45
CA ASP A 72 6.89 5.81 -6.68
C ASP A 72 7.00 6.99 -5.68
N ALA A 73 8.03 6.96 -4.83
CA ALA A 73 8.31 8.03 -3.86
C ALA A 73 8.54 9.42 -4.51
N ARG A 74 8.86 9.48 -5.81
CA ARG A 74 9.05 10.73 -6.57
C ARG A 74 7.76 11.19 -7.26
N GLY A 75 6.65 10.47 -7.07
CA GLY A 75 5.34 10.79 -7.66
C GLY A 75 5.19 10.32 -9.11
N ARG A 76 6.10 9.50 -9.64
CA ARG A 76 5.97 8.95 -11.00
C ARG A 76 5.07 7.73 -10.96
N SER A 77 4.11 7.65 -11.89
CA SER A 77 3.30 6.44 -12.05
C SER A 77 4.17 5.28 -12.51
N ILE A 78 4.11 4.17 -11.77
CA ILE A 78 4.87 2.94 -12.05
C ILE A 78 3.95 1.75 -12.32
N GLY A 79 2.63 1.93 -12.21
CA GLY A 79 1.66 0.88 -12.47
C GLY A 79 0.24 1.37 -12.40
N ARG A 80 -0.65 0.66 -13.09
CA ARG A 80 -2.09 0.88 -13.06
C ARG A 80 -2.79 -0.46 -13.19
N THR A 81 -3.82 -0.67 -12.37
CA THR A 81 -4.71 -1.83 -12.44
C THR A 81 -6.15 -1.35 -12.49
N THR A 82 -7.00 -2.05 -13.24
CA THR A 82 -8.43 -1.75 -13.30
C THR A 82 -9.21 -3.01 -12.96
N GLY A 83 -10.03 -2.96 -11.90
CA GLY A 83 -10.98 -4.00 -11.52
C GLY A 83 -12.08 -4.15 -12.56
N ARG A 84 -12.50 -5.39 -12.80
CA ARG A 84 -13.58 -5.76 -13.72
C ARG A 84 -14.89 -5.92 -12.98
#